data_AF-A0A1I4SCL8-F1
#
_entry.id   AF-A0A1I4SCL8-F1
#
_cell.length_a   1.000
_cell.length_b   1.000
_cell.length_c   1.000
_cell.angle_alpha   90.00
_cell.angle_beta   90.00
_cell.angle_gamma   90.00
#
_symmetry.space_group_name_H-M   'P 1'
#
loop_
_entity.id
_entity.type
_entity.pdbx_description
1 polymer ?
#
loop_
_entity_poly.entity_id
_entity_poly.type
_entity_poly.pdbx_seq_one_letter_code
_entity_poly.pdbx_strand_id
1 'polypeptide(L)'
;MAKTAWAMAEGQFDAGDGAFQPARAELSHDGLAIIAADGEPITLWRPADLIRAMVPDGFRIGARRQTGIFVFDPDHGGELIRALASIPDADAPMMPRALISTMVMIVGLALAALFALGWGFFWLIEWLTAPAIPG
;
A
#
# COMPACT_ATOMS: atom_id res chain seq x y z
N MET A 1 -8.13 -18.97 20.41
CA MET A 1 -7.53 -19.66 19.26
C MET A 1 -6.45 -18.75 18.70
N ALA A 2 -5.18 -19.15 18.82
CA ALA A 2 -4.06 -18.36 18.31
C ALA A 2 -4.20 -18.25 16.78
N LYS A 3 -4.40 -17.03 16.27
CA LYS A 3 -4.29 -16.78 14.83
C LYS A 3 -2.82 -16.92 14.48
N THR A 4 -2.50 -17.87 13.61
CA THR A 4 -1.13 -18.24 13.25
C THR A 4 -0.37 -17.00 12.75
N ALA A 5 0.57 -16.51 13.56
CA ALA A 5 1.56 -15.55 13.09
C ALA A 5 2.39 -16.26 12.01
N TRP A 6 2.59 -15.59 10.89
CA TRP A 6 3.32 -16.15 9.74
C TRP A 6 4.65 -15.43 9.49
N ALA A 7 4.96 -14.41 10.30
CA ALA A 7 6.29 -13.83 10.43
C ALA A 7 6.44 -13.25 11.84
N MET A 8 7.64 -13.36 12.40
CA MET A 8 7.95 -12.85 13.74
C MET A 8 9.36 -12.27 13.81
N ALA A 9 9.58 -11.36 14.74
CA ALA A 9 10.92 -10.88 15.09
C ALA A 9 11.00 -10.56 16.58
N GLU A 10 12.15 -10.86 17.18
CA GLU A 10 12.49 -10.39 18.51
C GLU A 10 13.07 -8.98 18.44
N GLY A 11 12.78 -8.17 19.44
CA GLY A 11 13.25 -6.79 19.49
C GLY A 11 12.94 -6.12 20.81
N GLN A 12 12.81 -4.80 20.74
CA GLN A 12 12.51 -3.95 21.86
C GLN A 12 11.30 -3.09 21.54
N PHE A 13 10.43 -2.92 22.52
CA PHE A 13 9.26 -2.07 22.42
C PHE A 13 9.40 -0.90 23.40
N ASP A 14 9.16 0.31 22.92
CA ASP A 14 8.97 1.53 23.72
C ASP A 14 7.49 1.89 23.65
N ALA A 15 6.81 2.02 24.79
CA ALA A 15 5.38 2.37 24.84
C ALA A 15 5.12 3.87 24.62
N GLY A 16 6.17 4.66 24.40
CA GLY A 16 6.15 6.12 24.30
C GLY A 16 6.65 6.83 25.57
N ASP A 17 7.19 6.08 26.53
CA ASP A 17 7.80 6.59 27.76
C ASP A 17 9.34 6.69 27.65
N GLY A 18 9.91 6.23 26.53
CA GLY A 18 11.35 6.19 26.29
C GLY A 18 12.03 4.96 26.91
N ALA A 19 11.28 4.06 27.55
CA ALA A 19 11.79 2.84 28.15
C ALA A 19 11.61 1.67 27.18
N PHE A 20 12.73 1.15 26.68
CA PHE A 20 12.73 -0.05 25.84
C PHE A 20 12.63 -1.31 26.72
N GLN A 21 11.61 -2.12 26.46
CA GLN A 21 11.46 -3.45 27.04
C GLN A 21 11.58 -4.54 25.98
N PRO A 22 12.10 -5.73 26.31
CA PRO A 22 12.16 -6.85 25.37
C PRO A 22 10.75 -7.28 24.95
N ALA A 23 10.53 -7.43 23.65
CA ALA A 23 9.26 -7.81 23.08
C ALA A 23 9.45 -8.58 21.77
N ARG A 24 8.41 -9.33 21.37
CA ARG A 24 8.31 -10.00 20.09
C ARG A 24 7.21 -9.34 19.26
N ALA A 25 7.51 -9.06 18.00
CA ALA A 25 6.49 -8.70 17.02
C ALA A 25 6.03 -9.93 16.26
N GLU A 26 4.72 -10.14 16.17
CA GLU A 26 4.07 -11.24 15.47
C GLU A 26 3.10 -10.69 14.42
N LEU A 27 3.41 -10.94 13.14
CA LEU A 27 2.57 -10.51 12.04
C LEU A 27 1.55 -11.59 11.68
N SER A 28 0.29 -11.19 11.65
CA SER A 28 -0.86 -12.02 11.29
C SER A 28 -1.75 -11.30 10.27
N HIS A 29 -2.83 -11.94 9.86
CA HIS A 29 -3.85 -11.30 9.02
C HIS A 29 -4.56 -10.12 9.70
N ASP A 30 -4.58 -10.09 11.04
CA ASP A 30 -5.25 -9.02 11.79
C ASP A 30 -4.36 -7.79 11.95
N GLY A 31 -3.05 -7.96 11.83
CA GLY A 31 -2.09 -6.92 12.13
C GLY A 31 -0.79 -7.45 12.70
N LEU A 32 0.03 -6.49 13.15
CA LEU A 32 1.26 -6.73 13.87
C LEU A 32 0.94 -6.67 15.37
N ALA A 33 0.96 -7.82 16.04
CA ALA A 33 0.87 -7.90 17.48
C ALA A 33 2.26 -7.69 18.08
N ILE A 34 2.37 -6.88 19.14
CA ILE A 34 3.57 -6.78 19.95
C ILE A 34 3.29 -7.50 21.26
N ILE A 35 4.12 -8.48 21.58
CA ILE A 35 3.97 -9.37 22.73
C ILE A 35 5.18 -9.16 23.64
N ALA A 36 4.94 -9.00 24.93
CA ALA A 36 5.99 -8.87 25.93
C ALA A 36 6.78 -10.19 26.06
N ALA A 37 7.96 -10.11 26.68
CA ALA A 37 8.81 -11.29 26.90
C ALA A 37 8.14 -12.38 27.77
N ASP A 38 7.15 -12.02 28.58
CA ASP A 38 6.34 -12.95 29.38
C ASP A 38 5.19 -13.60 28.60
N GLY A 39 4.98 -13.21 27.34
CA GLY A 39 3.92 -13.71 26.48
C GLY A 39 2.62 -12.90 26.52
N GLU A 40 2.55 -11.85 27.33
CA GLU A 40 1.35 -10.99 27.38
C GLU A 40 1.29 -10.06 26.15
N PRO A 41 0.12 -9.93 25.49
CA PRO A 41 -0.03 -9.02 24.37
C PRO A 41 0.00 -7.57 24.87
N ILE A 42 0.96 -6.78 24.36
CA ILE A 42 1.10 -5.36 24.68
C ILE A 42 0.15 -4.53 23.82
N THR A 43 0.20 -4.73 22.50
CA THR A 43 -0.63 -3.99 21.55
C THR A 43 -0.82 -4.74 20.23
N LEU A 44 -1.83 -4.33 19.45
CA LEU A 44 -2.10 -4.81 18.10
C LEU A 44 -2.24 -3.63 17.14
N TRP A 45 -1.36 -3.58 16.16
CA TRP A 45 -1.34 -2.54 15.13
C TRP A 45 -1.94 -3.05 13.83
N ARG A 46 -2.92 -2.32 13.30
CA ARG A 46 -3.54 -2.64 12.02
C ARG A 46 -2.55 -2.47 10.88
N PRO A 47 -2.55 -3.35 9.86
CA PRO A 47 -1.63 -3.26 8.74
C PRO A 47 -1.63 -1.89 8.05
N ALA A 48 -2.81 -1.29 7.87
CA ALA A 48 -2.98 0.01 7.23
C ALA A 48 -2.51 1.21 8.07
N ASP A 49 -2.25 1.01 9.36
CA ASP A 49 -1.78 2.04 10.28
C ASP A 49 -0.26 1.93 10.51
N LEU A 50 0.41 0.89 10.00
CA LEU A 50 1.85 0.65 10.23
C LEU A 50 2.70 1.71 9.54
N ILE A 51 3.63 2.29 10.30
CA ILE A 51 4.69 3.17 9.82
C ILE A 51 6.01 2.44 10.01
N ARG A 52 6.85 2.40 8.97
CA ARG A 52 8.10 1.64 8.96
C ARG A 52 9.27 2.53 8.58
N ALA A 53 10.38 2.43 9.31
CA ALA A 53 11.58 3.22 9.05
C ALA A 53 12.84 2.42 9.33
N MET A 54 13.80 2.45 8.40
CA MET A 54 15.16 1.98 8.65
C MET A 54 15.96 3.10 9.33
N VAL A 55 16.53 2.83 10.48
CA VAL A 55 17.35 3.79 11.25
C VAL A 55 18.69 3.13 11.65
N PRO A 56 19.69 3.91 12.11
CA PRO A 56 20.98 3.34 12.53
C PRO A 56 20.86 2.26 13.62
N ASP A 57 19.83 2.36 14.47
CA ASP A 57 19.59 1.44 15.59
C ASP A 57 18.81 0.17 15.18
N GLY A 58 18.45 0.03 13.90
CA GLY A 58 17.72 -1.12 13.37
C GLY A 58 16.46 -0.75 12.58
N PHE A 59 15.54 -1.71 12.44
CA PHE A 59 14.27 -1.52 11.77
C PHE A 59 13.20 -1.10 12.79
N ARG A 60 12.63 0.09 12.61
CA ARG A 60 11.58 0.64 13.47
C ARG A 60 10.21 0.45 12.84
N ILE A 61 9.26 0.02 13.66
CA ILE A 61 7.83 -0.06 13.33
C ILE A 61 7.06 0.71 14.40
N GLY A 62 6.14 1.56 13.96
CA GLY A 62 5.12 2.15 14.81
C GLY A 62 3.76 2.06 14.15
N ALA A 63 2.75 2.66 14.79
CA ALA A 63 1.44 2.83 14.19
C ALA A 63 1.02 4.30 14.23
N ARG A 64 0.51 4.81 13.12
CA ARG A 64 0.16 6.24 12.94
C ARG A 64 -0.78 6.81 13.99
N ARG A 65 -1.66 5.97 14.54
CA ARG A 65 -2.74 6.36 15.47
C ARG A 65 -2.53 5.81 16.88
N GLN A 66 -1.43 5.12 17.14
CA GLN A 66 -1.15 4.53 18.46
C GLN A 66 0.25 4.91 18.90
N THR A 67 0.42 5.05 20.20
CA THR A 67 1.74 5.29 20.78
C THR A 67 2.55 4.00 20.79
N GLY A 68 3.85 4.14 20.58
CA GLY A 68 4.83 3.10 20.78
C GLY A 68 5.61 2.75 19.51
N ILE A 69 6.82 2.27 19.72
CA ILE A 69 7.77 1.94 18.66
C ILE A 69 8.39 0.60 18.99
N PHE A 70 8.31 -0.32 18.05
CA PHE A 70 9.02 -1.58 18.06
C PHE A 70 10.29 -1.46 17.22
N VAL A 71 11.43 -1.86 17.76
CA VAL A 71 12.73 -1.82 17.10
C VAL A 71 13.31 -3.23 17.11
N PHE A 72 13.76 -3.72 15.96
CA PHE A 72 14.43 -5.00 15.89
C PHE A 72 15.63 -4.92 14.95
N ASP A 73 16.57 -5.84 15.16
CA ASP A 73 17.74 -5.97 14.31
C ASP A 73 17.32 -6.56 12.95
N PRO A 74 17.56 -5.84 11.84
CA PRO A 74 17.21 -6.32 10.51
C PRO A 74 17.93 -7.62 10.12
N ASP A 75 19.10 -7.90 10.68
CA ASP A 75 19.85 -9.14 10.39
C ASP A 75 19.15 -10.39 10.95
N HIS A 76 18.39 -10.21 12.03
CA HIS A 76 17.67 -11.28 12.72
C HIS A 76 16.16 -11.29 12.41
N GLY A 77 15.62 -10.19 11.86
CA GLY A 77 14.19 -10.02 11.54
C GLY A 77 13.85 -10.04 10.04
N GLY A 78 14.71 -10.61 9.19
CA GLY A 78 14.52 -10.61 7.74
C GLY A 78 13.19 -11.21 7.26
N GLU A 79 12.65 -12.21 7.96
CA GLU A 79 11.32 -12.78 7.66
C GLU A 79 10.21 -11.76 7.88
N LEU A 80 10.24 -11.04 9.01
CA LEU A 80 9.28 -9.98 9.30
C LEU A 80 9.39 -8.82 8.29
N ILE A 81 10.61 -8.42 7.91
CA ILE A 81 10.83 -7.37 6.90
C ILE A 81 10.22 -7.80 5.56
N ARG A 82 10.50 -9.03 5.11
CA ARG A 82 9.96 -9.56 3.85
C ARG A 82 8.43 -9.65 3.90
N ALA A 83 7.87 -10.07 5.02
CA ALA A 83 6.42 -10.16 5.21
C ALA A 83 5.77 -8.77 5.17
N LEU A 84 6.36 -7.79 5.87
CA LEU A 84 5.91 -6.40 5.86
C LEU A 84 6.02 -5.76 4.48
N ALA A 85 7.04 -6.09 3.68
CA ALA A 85 7.18 -5.56 2.33
C ALA A 85 6.00 -5.90 1.40
N SER A 86 5.23 -6.95 1.70
CA SER A 86 4.00 -7.27 0.96
C SER A 86 2.78 -6.44 1.39
N ILE A 87 2.89 -5.71 2.51
CA ILE A 87 1.84 -4.86 3.07
C ILE A 87 2.12 -3.39 2.66
N PRO A 88 1.13 -2.67 2.08
CA PRO A 88 1.30 -1.26 1.76
C PRO A 88 1.53 -0.44 3.03
N ASP A 89 2.51 0.47 2.98
CA ASP A 89 2.84 1.36 4.11
C ASP A 89 1.72 2.38 4.33
N ALA A 90 1.49 2.79 5.58
CA ALA A 90 0.54 3.87 5.86
C ALA A 90 0.96 5.21 5.21
N ASP A 91 2.27 5.39 5.02
CA ASP A 91 2.87 6.56 4.35
C ASP A 91 3.24 6.30 2.88
N ALA A 92 2.99 5.09 2.36
CA ALA A 92 3.19 4.83 0.95
C ALA A 92 2.24 5.74 0.16
N PRO A 93 2.72 6.43 -0.89
CA PRO A 93 1.83 7.21 -1.74
C PRO A 93 0.84 6.24 -2.38
N MET A 94 -0.35 6.13 -1.80
CA MET A 94 -1.47 5.47 -2.44
C MET A 94 -1.74 6.30 -3.68
N MET A 95 -1.40 5.78 -4.87
CA MET A 95 -1.91 6.37 -6.10
C MET A 95 -3.42 6.45 -5.93
N PRO A 96 -4.01 7.66 -5.88
CA PRO A 96 -5.42 7.78 -5.59
C PRO A 96 -6.15 7.01 -6.67
N ARG A 97 -7.00 6.06 -6.29
CA ARG A 97 -7.82 5.29 -7.24
C ARG A 97 -8.62 6.24 -8.16
N ALA A 98 -8.95 7.41 -7.63
CA ALA A 98 -9.48 8.56 -8.36
C ALA A 98 -8.58 9.00 -9.52
N LEU A 99 -7.26 9.13 -9.34
CA LEU A 99 -6.32 9.52 -10.39
C LEU A 99 -6.35 8.54 -11.57
N ILE A 100 -6.32 7.23 -11.29
CA ILE A 100 -6.39 6.18 -12.31
C ILE A 100 -7.73 6.25 -13.04
N SER A 101 -8.84 6.37 -12.30
CA SER A 101 -10.18 6.47 -12.88
C SER A 101 -10.34 7.72 -13.76
N THR A 102 -9.81 8.86 -13.34
CA THR A 102 -9.83 10.10 -14.13
C THR A 102 -8.97 9.96 -15.39
N MET A 103 -7.79 9.33 -15.30
CA MET A 103 -6.93 9.12 -16.45
C MET A 103 -7.59 8.21 -17.50
N VAL A 104 -8.21 7.11 -17.06
CA VAL A 104 -8.98 6.20 -17.94
C VAL A 104 -10.15 6.92 -18.59
N MET A 105 -10.88 7.75 -17.85
CA MET A 105 -11.99 8.53 -18.38
C MET A 105 -11.53 9.52 -19.46
N ILE A 106 -10.45 10.26 -19.21
CA ILE A 106 -9.88 11.22 -20.18
C ILE A 106 -9.43 10.50 -21.45
N VAL A 107 -8.73 9.36 -21.32
CA VAL A 107 -8.29 8.57 -22.47
C VAL A 107 -9.49 8.03 -23.26
N GLY A 108 -10.51 7.51 -22.58
CA GLY A 108 -11.74 7.04 -23.22
C GLY A 108 -12.46 8.16 -23.99
N LEU A 109 -12.53 9.36 -23.39
CA LEU A 109 -13.13 10.54 -24.02
C LEU A 109 -12.35 10.98 -25.26
N ALA A 110 -11.01 11.01 -25.17
CA ALA A 110 -10.14 11.38 -26.28
C ALA A 110 -10.24 10.39 -27.45
N LEU A 111 -10.25 9.08 -27.16
CA LEU A 111 -10.42 8.04 -28.17
C LEU A 111 -11.81 8.12 -28.84
N ALA A 112 -12.87 8.36 -28.06
CA ALA A 112 -14.21 8.55 -28.60
C ALA A 112 -14.31 9.79 -29.50
N ALA A 113 -13.67 10.90 -29.12
CA ALA A 113 -13.63 12.11 -29.93
C ALA A 113 -12.86 11.90 -31.24
N LEU A 114 -11.69 11.25 -31.18
CA LEU A 114 -10.91 10.91 -32.38
C LEU A 114 -11.69 9.98 -33.31
N PHE A 115 -12.38 8.99 -32.75
CA PHE A 115 -13.23 8.10 -33.52
C PHE A 115 -14.38 8.85 -34.20
N ALA A 116 -15.10 9.71 -33.48
CA ALA A 116 -16.18 10.51 -34.02
C ALA A 116 -15.70 11.46 -35.13
N LEU A 117 -14.53 12.08 -34.96
CA LEU A 117 -13.91 12.92 -35.99
C LEU A 117 -13.53 12.11 -37.22
N GLY A 118 -12.86 10.97 -37.06
CA GLY A 118 -12.49 10.09 -38.18
C GLY A 118 -13.72 9.55 -38.92
N TRP A 119 -14.75 9.16 -38.18
CA TRP A 119 -16.02 8.69 -38.73
C TRP A 119 -16.76 9.77 -39.49
N GLY A 120 -16.88 10.98 -38.93
CA GLY A 120 -17.49 12.12 -39.61
C GLY A 120 -16.73 12.53 -40.86
N PHE A 121 -15.38 12.50 -40.81
CA PHE A 121 -14.54 12.84 -41.95
C PHE A 121 -14.65 11.81 -43.08
N PHE A 122 -14.79 10.52 -42.74
CA PHE A 122 -15.06 9.46 -43.72
C PHE A 122 -16.34 9.74 -44.51
N TRP A 123 -17.45 10.03 -43.82
CA TRP A 123 -18.73 10.36 -44.46
C TRP A 123 -18.67 11.65 -45.28
N LEU A 124 -17.94 12.66 -44.80
CA LEU A 124 -17.76 13.91 -45.54
C LEU A 124 -17.00 13.69 -46.86
N ILE A 125 -15.93 12.88 -46.84
CA ILE A 125 -15.20 12.52 -48.05
C ILE A 125 -16.10 11.74 -48.99
N GLU A 126 -16.85 10.75 -48.50
CA GLU A 126 -17.77 9.96 -49.32
C GLU A 126 -18.80 10.86 -50.01
N TRP A 127 -19.38 11.82 -49.29
CA TRP A 127 -20.30 12.80 -49.88
C TRP A 127 -19.65 13.69 -50.94
N LEU A 128 -18.43 14.19 -50.68
CA LEU A 128 -17.70 15.06 -51.61
C LEU A 128 -17.19 14.34 -52.86
N THR A 129 -16.94 13.04 -52.76
CA THR A 129 -16.38 12.20 -53.84
C THR A 129 -17.43 11.34 -54.53
N ALA A 130 -18.67 11.35 -54.04
CA ALA A 130 -19.79 10.69 -54.68
C ALA A 130 -19.95 11.25 -56.11
N PRO A 131 -19.94 10.38 -57.15
CA PRO A 131 -20.11 10.83 -58.51
C PRO A 131 -21.51 11.45 -58.66
N ALA A 132 -21.56 12.66 -59.20
CA ALA A 132 -22.82 13.27 -59.61
C ALA A 132 -23.48 12.32 -60.61
N ILE A 133 -24.64 11.77 -60.24
CA ILE A 133 -25.43 10.88 -61.10
C ILE A 133 -25.68 11.67 -62.41
N PRO A 134 -25.15 11.23 -63.57
CA PRO A 134 -25.51 11.86 -64.83
C PRO A 134 -26.97 11.50 -65.11
N GLY A 135 -27.82 12.52 -65.14
CA GLY A 135 -29.21 12.42 -65.60
C GLY A 135 -29.30 12.27 -67.11
#